data_AF-L7LW18-F1
#
_entry.id   AF-L7LW18-F1
#
_cell.length_a   1.000
_cell.length_b   1.000
_cell.length_c   1.000
_cell.angle_alpha   90.00
_cell.angle_beta   90.00
_cell.angle_gamma   90.00
#
_symmetry.space_group_name_H-M   'P 1'
#
loop_
_entity.id
_entity.type
_entity.pdbx_description
1 polymer ?
#
loop_
_entity_poly.entity_id
_entity_poly.type
_entity_poly.pdbx_seq_one_letter_code
_entity_poly.pdbx_strand_id
1 'polypeptide(L)'
;MFTASKHWPLQSSHKVTLQGVVYQLDVALESLESQRCGIVFIYNMTGSKYQNFDYELSQKILNLLKGAYPARLKKVLIVNAPLWFKAPFRILRLFVREKLRDRVTTVSLEQLGAHIPYTSLPRELGGSLAINHKAWLLHCLKSMANRYNLSSEVPVPPAVLPANPAEPVENDVVAGEVTEEEEEEEASSAAQPAAIETQNSVQEKQNCEEREKEVEVIKEPVKTTAAKEEPAEQTRVAAASPELVTEEEEDEKCPSSSSVSSSSQWDEGTANGEHKDGAVTLEEFISQLQVKGRRGLYQEYSELKAKSPEGTFVTARVKPNQCKNRYTDVLCFDHSRVILSMRNEDDCSTYINANFVDGYRQKNAFISTQGPLPKTYTDFWRMIWEQRCAVIVMTTRTFERGRGKCGQYWPPGEPGASIELEDLFKITVLAKDPKPDYVETQLELYNCESQESRSVSHLQFTSWPDYGVPDSALAMLAFRGVVREKQAQAVASMEPKWDGHPLGPPIVVHCSAGIGRTGTFITLDICIKQLEEEGRVDVRSTVERIRSQRAFSIQMPDQYVFCHLALLEFALLRGLLQDVALDGFDDDDDRDGSDSE
;
A
#
# COMPACT_ATOMS: atom_id res chain seq x y z
N MET A 1 4.77 5.43 -32.51
CA MET A 1 3.95 6.55 -32.01
C MET A 1 2.87 5.95 -31.11
N PHE A 2 2.64 6.55 -29.95
CA PHE A 2 1.56 6.22 -29.03
C PHE A 2 0.69 7.48 -28.88
N THR A 3 -0.62 7.35 -29.03
CA THR A 3 -1.55 8.49 -28.93
C THR A 3 -2.38 8.33 -27.66
N ALA A 4 -2.13 9.16 -26.66
CA ALA A 4 -2.76 9.06 -25.34
C ALA A 4 -4.29 9.19 -25.43
N SER A 5 -4.79 10.12 -26.27
CA SER A 5 -6.22 10.27 -26.59
C SER A 5 -6.83 9.10 -27.40
N LYS A 6 -6.08 8.00 -27.60
CA LYS A 6 -6.55 6.71 -28.14
C LYS A 6 -6.32 5.54 -27.15
N HIS A 7 -5.98 5.80 -25.87
CA HIS A 7 -5.78 4.77 -24.82
C HIS A 7 -6.87 4.79 -23.72
N TRP A 8 -7.44 3.61 -23.44
CA TRP A 8 -8.54 3.37 -22.51
C TRP A 8 -8.09 2.32 -21.47
N PRO A 9 -7.56 2.73 -20.30
CA PRO A 9 -6.95 1.80 -19.33
C PRO A 9 -7.92 0.70 -18.86
N LEU A 10 -9.18 1.07 -18.58
CA LEU A 10 -10.23 0.16 -18.14
C LEU A 10 -10.68 -0.88 -19.19
N GLN A 11 -10.26 -0.74 -20.45
CA GLN A 11 -10.60 -1.66 -21.55
C GLN A 11 -9.36 -2.36 -22.14
N SER A 12 -8.15 -1.88 -21.85
CA SER A 12 -6.91 -2.30 -22.49
C SER A 12 -5.84 -2.64 -21.45
N SER A 13 -5.73 -3.92 -21.08
CA SER A 13 -4.77 -4.35 -20.05
C SER A 13 -3.32 -3.98 -20.41
N HIS A 14 -2.48 -3.76 -19.39
CA HIS A 14 -1.05 -3.48 -19.58
C HIS A 14 -0.38 -4.51 -20.47
N LYS A 15 -0.69 -5.80 -20.27
CA LYS A 15 -0.14 -6.90 -21.07
C LYS A 15 -0.44 -6.74 -22.57
N VAL A 16 -1.71 -6.53 -22.93
CA VAL A 16 -2.12 -6.36 -24.35
C VAL A 16 -1.47 -5.12 -24.95
N THR A 17 -1.43 -4.01 -24.20
CA THR A 17 -0.86 -2.75 -24.68
C THR A 17 0.65 -2.84 -24.87
N LEU A 18 1.38 -3.47 -23.93
CA LEU A 18 2.82 -3.71 -24.03
C LEU A 18 3.18 -4.70 -25.14
N GLN A 19 2.42 -5.80 -25.32
CA GLN A 19 2.60 -6.70 -26.46
C GLN A 19 2.43 -5.96 -27.80
N GLY A 20 1.41 -5.10 -27.90
CA GLY A 20 1.19 -4.25 -29.07
C GLY A 20 2.32 -3.24 -29.35
N VAL A 21 3.03 -2.77 -28.31
CA VAL A 21 4.24 -1.96 -28.47
C VAL A 21 5.42 -2.82 -28.93
N VAL A 22 5.68 -3.96 -28.27
CA VAL A 22 6.80 -4.85 -28.57
C VAL A 22 6.73 -5.38 -30.01
N TYR A 23 5.60 -5.91 -30.48
CA TYR A 23 5.46 -6.42 -31.85
C TYR A 23 5.69 -5.34 -32.93
N GLN A 24 5.43 -4.07 -32.64
CA GLN A 24 5.73 -2.97 -33.56
C GLN A 24 7.22 -2.57 -33.52
N LEU A 25 7.89 -2.73 -32.38
CA LEU A 25 9.34 -2.54 -32.25
C LEU A 25 10.11 -3.69 -32.92
N ASP A 26 9.68 -4.94 -32.74
CA ASP A 26 10.30 -6.15 -33.31
C ASP A 26 10.41 -6.10 -34.84
N VAL A 27 9.43 -5.45 -35.47
CA VAL A 27 9.34 -5.26 -36.93
C VAL A 27 10.06 -3.99 -37.35
N ALA A 28 9.99 -2.90 -36.57
CA ALA A 28 10.77 -1.69 -36.84
C ALA A 28 12.30 -1.94 -36.77
N LEU A 29 12.74 -2.90 -35.94
CA LEU A 29 14.13 -3.35 -35.83
C LEU A 29 14.56 -4.35 -36.93
N GLU A 30 13.68 -4.81 -37.83
CA GLU A 30 14.12 -5.56 -39.03
C GLU A 30 14.98 -4.69 -39.96
N SER A 31 14.81 -3.36 -39.91
CA SER A 31 15.64 -2.41 -40.64
C SER A 31 16.98 -2.16 -39.94
N LEU A 32 18.08 -2.50 -40.64
CA LEU A 32 19.45 -2.14 -40.25
C LEU A 32 19.66 -0.62 -40.08
N GLU A 33 18.89 0.21 -40.80
CA GLU A 33 18.93 1.67 -40.61
C GLU A 33 18.29 2.06 -39.28
N SER A 34 17.12 1.49 -38.93
CA SER A 34 16.48 1.70 -37.62
C SER A 34 17.38 1.28 -36.46
N GLN A 35 18.06 0.13 -36.58
CA GLN A 35 19.02 -0.35 -35.58
C GLN A 35 20.17 0.65 -35.38
N ARG A 36 20.80 1.09 -36.48
CA ARG A 36 21.96 1.99 -36.46
C ARG A 36 21.60 3.40 -35.98
N CYS A 37 20.57 4.01 -36.58
CA CYS A 37 20.19 5.40 -36.34
C CYS A 37 19.38 5.59 -35.04
N GLY A 38 18.67 4.54 -34.62
CA GLY A 38 17.82 4.54 -33.43
C GLY A 38 16.42 5.14 -33.65
N ILE A 39 15.47 4.66 -32.84
CA ILE A 39 14.04 4.95 -32.97
C ILE A 39 13.68 6.26 -32.27
N VAL A 40 12.76 7.05 -32.85
CA VAL A 40 12.11 8.18 -32.18
C VAL A 40 10.72 7.78 -31.69
N PHE A 41 10.51 7.82 -30.37
CA PHE A 41 9.20 7.57 -29.78
C PHE A 41 8.40 8.87 -29.69
N ILE A 42 7.21 8.92 -30.28
CA ILE A 42 6.28 10.04 -30.15
C ILE A 42 5.16 9.62 -29.19
N TYR A 43 5.01 10.33 -28.07
CA TYR A 43 3.85 10.28 -27.17
C TYR A 43 2.95 11.48 -27.47
N ASN A 44 1.95 11.27 -28.32
CA ASN A 44 1.00 12.31 -28.72
C ASN A 44 -0.09 12.47 -27.66
N MET A 45 -0.08 13.58 -26.94
CA MET A 45 -1.06 13.91 -25.89
C MET A 45 -2.17 14.84 -26.36
N THR A 46 -2.21 15.20 -27.64
CA THR A 46 -3.23 16.09 -28.22
C THR A 46 -4.64 15.58 -27.91
N GLY A 47 -5.41 16.37 -27.16
CA GLY A 47 -6.78 16.06 -26.75
C GLY A 47 -6.93 15.01 -25.64
N SER A 48 -5.85 14.58 -24.98
CA SER A 48 -5.92 13.58 -23.90
C SER A 48 -6.45 14.14 -22.57
N LYS A 49 -7.27 13.33 -21.89
CA LYS A 49 -7.81 13.60 -20.55
C LYS A 49 -7.05 12.76 -19.51
N TYR A 50 -7.18 13.11 -18.23
CA TYR A 50 -6.60 12.32 -17.14
C TYR A 50 -7.06 10.85 -17.16
N GLN A 51 -8.31 10.58 -17.56
CA GLN A 51 -8.85 9.22 -17.74
C GLN A 51 -8.14 8.38 -18.84
N ASN A 52 -7.35 9.00 -19.71
CA ASN A 52 -6.51 8.33 -20.70
C ASN A 52 -5.09 8.05 -20.19
N PHE A 53 -4.73 8.56 -19.01
CA PHE A 53 -3.42 8.38 -18.42
C PHE A 53 -3.41 7.12 -17.54
N ASP A 54 -2.39 6.30 -17.75
CA ASP A 54 -2.10 5.11 -16.95
C ASP A 54 -0.65 5.24 -16.48
N TYR A 55 -0.49 5.46 -15.17
CA TYR A 55 0.82 5.71 -14.56
C TYR A 55 1.68 4.44 -14.55
N GLU A 56 1.11 3.31 -14.14
CA GLU A 56 1.78 2.00 -14.16
C GLU A 56 2.22 1.61 -15.56
N LEU A 57 1.36 1.77 -16.57
CA LEU A 57 1.71 1.51 -17.96
C LEU A 57 2.82 2.46 -18.43
N SER A 58 2.77 3.73 -18.01
CA SER A 58 3.81 4.72 -18.34
C SER A 58 5.17 4.33 -17.75
N GLN A 59 5.22 3.85 -16.51
CA GLN A 59 6.43 3.29 -15.90
C GLN A 59 6.89 2.00 -16.61
N LYS A 60 5.97 1.09 -16.96
CA LYS A 60 6.31 -0.17 -17.65
C LYS A 60 6.86 0.08 -19.07
N ILE A 61 6.28 1.03 -19.82
CA ILE A 61 6.81 1.51 -21.09
C ILE A 61 8.17 2.21 -20.89
N LEU A 62 8.31 3.05 -19.86
CA LEU A 62 9.58 3.71 -19.55
C LEU A 62 10.68 2.69 -19.23
N ASN A 63 10.39 1.65 -18.44
CA ASN A 63 11.35 0.61 -18.08
C ASN A 63 11.73 -0.27 -19.29
N LEU A 64 10.79 -0.58 -20.20
CA LEU A 64 11.10 -1.16 -21.51
C LEU A 64 12.12 -0.30 -22.28
N LEU A 65 11.92 1.02 -22.28
CA LEU A 65 12.75 2.01 -22.95
C LEU A 65 14.08 2.36 -22.22
N LYS A 66 14.27 1.95 -20.96
CA LYS A 66 15.52 2.13 -20.20
C LYS A 66 16.65 1.18 -20.62
N GLY A 67 16.32 0.05 -21.27
CA GLY A 67 17.30 -0.97 -21.68
C GLY A 67 16.79 -2.41 -21.68
N ALA A 68 15.60 -2.68 -21.11
CA ALA A 68 14.99 -4.01 -21.09
C ALA A 68 14.47 -4.50 -22.47
N TYR A 69 14.75 -3.75 -23.54
CA TYR A 69 14.46 -4.12 -24.93
C TYR A 69 15.59 -3.62 -25.85
N PRO A 70 16.07 -4.42 -26.83
CA PRO A 70 17.30 -4.15 -27.60
C PRO A 70 17.14 -3.08 -28.71
N ALA A 71 16.38 -2.00 -28.45
CA ALA A 71 16.25 -0.86 -29.35
C ALA A 71 17.13 0.31 -28.91
N ARG A 72 17.94 0.85 -29.84
CA ARG A 72 18.58 2.16 -29.65
C ARG A 72 17.52 3.26 -29.65
N LEU A 73 17.06 3.71 -28.48
CA LEU A 73 16.16 4.86 -28.38
C LEU A 73 16.92 6.17 -28.65
N LYS A 74 16.56 6.88 -29.72
CA LYS A 74 17.20 8.13 -30.16
C LYS A 74 16.60 9.35 -29.46
N LYS A 75 15.28 9.49 -29.47
CA LYS A 75 14.55 10.61 -28.85
C LYS A 75 13.13 10.18 -28.43
N VAL A 76 12.58 10.82 -27.40
CA VAL A 76 11.19 10.73 -26.94
C VAL A 76 10.58 12.12 -27.06
N LEU A 77 9.47 12.25 -27.79
CA LEU A 77 8.78 13.52 -28.02
C LEU A 77 7.38 13.47 -27.43
N ILE A 78 7.13 14.32 -26.43
CA ILE A 78 5.81 14.46 -25.79
C ILE A 78 5.10 15.64 -26.45
N VAL A 79 4.12 15.36 -27.30
CA VAL A 79 3.49 16.36 -28.17
C VAL A 79 2.19 16.88 -27.56
N ASN A 80 2.06 18.19 -27.42
CA ASN A 80 0.89 18.88 -26.86
C ASN A 80 0.49 18.35 -25.45
N ALA A 81 1.46 18.27 -24.54
CA ALA A 81 1.21 17.90 -23.15
C ALA A 81 0.16 18.82 -22.48
N PRO A 82 -0.99 18.29 -22.03
CA PRO A 82 -2.01 19.09 -21.34
C PRO A 82 -1.53 19.50 -19.93
N LEU A 83 -2.10 20.57 -19.38
CA LEU A 83 -1.67 21.12 -18.08
C LEU A 83 -1.69 20.09 -16.94
N TRP A 84 -2.67 19.18 -16.92
CA TRP A 84 -2.78 18.13 -15.91
C TRP A 84 -1.59 17.15 -15.92
N PHE A 85 -0.90 16.99 -17.06
CA PHE A 85 0.24 16.08 -17.19
C PHE A 85 1.52 16.63 -16.54
N LYS A 86 1.59 17.94 -16.21
CA LYS A 86 2.79 18.55 -15.60
C LYS A 86 3.22 17.86 -14.30
N ALA A 87 2.29 17.52 -13.41
CA ALA A 87 2.62 16.85 -12.16
C ALA A 87 3.00 15.36 -12.36
N PRO A 88 2.18 14.51 -13.03
CA PRO A 88 2.59 13.13 -13.35
C PRO A 88 3.91 13.03 -14.12
N PHE A 89 4.21 13.98 -15.02
CA PHE A 89 5.49 13.98 -15.74
C PHE A 89 6.69 14.27 -14.84
N ARG A 90 6.58 15.21 -13.89
CA ARG A 90 7.60 15.47 -12.87
C ARG A 90 7.84 14.24 -11.99
N ILE A 91 6.77 13.55 -11.59
CA ILE A 91 6.84 12.32 -10.79
C ILE A 91 7.51 11.19 -11.60
N LEU A 92 7.06 10.95 -12.84
CA LEU A 92 7.71 9.97 -13.73
C LEU A 92 9.20 10.27 -13.95
N ARG A 93 9.59 11.56 -14.01
CA ARG A 93 10.97 12.00 -14.23
C ARG A 93 11.93 11.63 -13.10
N LEU A 94 11.46 11.52 -11.85
CA LEU A 94 12.25 11.01 -10.72
C LEU A 94 12.92 9.68 -11.08
N PHE A 95 12.16 8.80 -11.75
CA PHE A 95 12.57 7.44 -12.11
C PHE A 95 13.25 7.34 -13.50
N VAL A 96 13.68 8.46 -14.11
CA VAL A 96 14.37 8.47 -15.41
C VAL A 96 15.87 8.70 -15.22
N ARG A 97 16.71 7.78 -15.73
CA ARG A 97 18.18 7.96 -15.82
C ARG A 97 18.53 9.22 -16.64
N GLU A 98 19.53 10.00 -16.22
CA GLU A 98 19.98 11.25 -16.87
C GLU A 98 20.06 11.14 -18.41
N LYS A 99 20.83 10.18 -18.92
CA LYS A 99 21.02 9.87 -20.36
C LYS A 99 19.74 9.55 -21.13
N LEU A 100 18.61 9.32 -20.45
CA LEU A 100 17.27 9.15 -21.01
C LEU A 100 16.44 10.44 -20.87
N ARG A 101 16.63 11.24 -19.79
CA ARG A 101 16.02 12.57 -19.65
C ARG A 101 16.40 13.48 -20.81
N ASP A 102 17.67 13.50 -21.21
CA ASP A 102 18.18 14.28 -22.36
C ASP A 102 17.49 13.94 -23.68
N ARG A 103 16.96 12.71 -23.78
CA ARG A 103 16.24 12.23 -24.95
C ARG A 103 14.76 12.60 -24.90
N VAL A 104 14.20 12.96 -23.75
CA VAL A 104 12.81 13.42 -23.61
C VAL A 104 12.71 14.91 -23.91
N THR A 105 11.80 15.30 -24.80
CA THR A 105 11.47 16.71 -25.03
C THR A 105 9.96 16.88 -25.16
N THR A 106 9.38 17.78 -24.40
CA THR A 106 7.99 18.21 -24.55
C THR A 106 7.91 19.33 -25.58
N VAL A 107 7.03 19.20 -26.56
CA VAL A 107 6.91 20.11 -27.72
C VAL A 107 5.46 20.39 -28.09
N SER A 108 5.21 21.53 -28.73
CA SER A 108 3.97 21.77 -29.47
C SER A 108 3.94 21.00 -30.80
N LEU A 109 2.77 20.93 -31.43
CA LEU A 109 2.62 20.38 -32.79
C LEU A 109 3.51 21.09 -33.82
N GLU A 110 3.60 22.42 -33.73
CA GLU A 110 4.37 23.28 -34.63
C GLU A 110 5.88 23.03 -34.49
N GLN A 111 6.36 22.83 -33.25
CA GLN A 111 7.76 22.55 -32.95
C GLN A 111 8.22 21.15 -33.42
N LEU A 112 7.28 20.24 -33.70
CA LEU A 112 7.60 18.85 -34.05
C LEU A 112 8.40 18.72 -35.36
N GLY A 113 8.16 19.62 -36.33
CA GLY A 113 8.91 19.67 -37.59
C GLY A 113 10.40 20.00 -37.43
N ALA A 114 10.80 20.60 -36.30
CA ALA A 114 12.21 20.83 -35.96
C ALA A 114 12.91 19.59 -35.39
N HIS A 115 12.22 18.46 -35.26
CA HIS A 115 12.74 17.21 -34.68
C HIS A 115 12.55 15.98 -35.57
N ILE A 116 11.56 15.98 -36.47
CA ILE A 116 11.28 14.87 -37.39
C ILE A 116 11.04 15.45 -38.80
N PRO A 117 11.64 14.91 -39.87
CA PRO A 117 11.41 15.37 -41.23
C PRO A 117 9.92 15.37 -41.62
N TYR A 118 9.50 16.39 -42.36
CA TYR A 118 8.13 16.57 -42.84
C TYR A 118 7.57 15.34 -43.59
N THR A 119 8.41 14.66 -44.36
CA THR A 119 8.08 13.42 -45.10
C THR A 119 7.93 12.18 -44.21
N SER A 120 8.47 12.20 -43.00
CA SER A 120 8.38 11.12 -42.01
C SER A 120 7.27 11.38 -40.97
N LEU A 121 6.73 12.59 -40.89
CA LEU A 121 5.66 12.94 -39.95
C LEU A 121 4.27 12.53 -40.48
N PRO A 122 3.40 11.94 -39.63
CA PRO A 122 2.00 11.69 -39.97
C PRO A 122 1.28 12.98 -40.40
N ARG A 123 0.31 12.87 -41.32
CA ARG A 123 -0.62 13.98 -41.62
C ARG A 123 -1.37 14.49 -40.39
N GLU A 124 -1.76 13.60 -39.47
CA GLU A 124 -2.37 14.01 -38.17
C GLU A 124 -1.40 14.75 -37.22
N LEU A 125 -0.11 14.82 -37.57
CA LEU A 125 0.94 15.58 -36.87
C LEU A 125 1.61 16.65 -37.76
N GLY A 126 0.93 17.10 -38.82
CA GLY A 126 1.41 18.20 -39.68
C GLY A 126 2.46 17.83 -40.74
N GLY A 127 2.76 16.53 -40.94
CA GLY A 127 3.61 16.04 -42.03
C GLY A 127 2.85 15.61 -43.28
N SER A 128 3.52 14.97 -44.22
CA SER A 128 2.90 14.42 -45.44
C SER A 128 2.61 12.91 -45.40
N LEU A 129 3.18 12.16 -44.45
CA LEU A 129 3.12 10.70 -44.39
C LEU A 129 1.68 10.20 -44.21
N ALA A 130 1.18 9.46 -45.20
CA ALA A 130 -0.10 8.77 -45.14
C ALA A 130 0.07 7.41 -44.44
N ILE A 131 -0.36 7.32 -43.17
CA ILE A 131 -0.23 6.10 -42.37
C ILE A 131 -1.45 5.21 -42.53
N ASN A 132 -1.27 4.02 -43.11
CA ASN A 132 -2.24 2.94 -43.04
C ASN A 132 -1.93 2.02 -41.85
N HIS A 133 -2.41 2.41 -40.67
CA HIS A 133 -2.11 1.69 -39.42
C HIS A 133 -2.65 0.25 -39.42
N LYS A 134 -3.79 -0.01 -40.07
CA LYS A 134 -4.34 -1.38 -40.20
C LYS A 134 -3.42 -2.29 -41.02
N ALA A 135 -2.88 -1.79 -42.14
CA ALA A 135 -1.90 -2.54 -42.92
C ALA A 135 -0.59 -2.79 -42.15
N TRP A 136 -0.13 -1.81 -41.37
CA TRP A 136 1.05 -1.97 -40.50
C TRP A 136 0.85 -3.05 -39.44
N LEU A 137 -0.26 -3.02 -38.68
CA LEU A 137 -0.55 -4.05 -37.67
C LEU A 137 -0.68 -5.46 -38.29
N LEU A 138 -1.27 -5.57 -39.48
CA LEU A 138 -1.33 -6.84 -40.22
C LEU A 138 0.05 -7.33 -40.68
N HIS A 139 0.98 -6.43 -41.02
CA HIS A 139 2.37 -6.78 -41.30
C HIS A 139 3.10 -7.27 -40.04
N CYS A 140 2.95 -6.57 -38.91
CA CYS A 140 3.54 -7.01 -37.64
C CYS A 140 3.06 -8.40 -37.22
N LEU A 141 1.74 -8.65 -37.30
CA LEU A 141 1.15 -9.95 -37.00
C LEU A 141 1.73 -11.06 -37.91
N LYS A 142 1.92 -10.79 -39.20
CA LYS A 142 2.51 -11.74 -40.15
C LYS A 142 3.99 -12.02 -39.89
N SER A 143 4.80 -11.02 -39.54
CA SER A 143 6.21 -11.25 -39.18
C SER A 143 6.31 -12.16 -37.96
N MET A 144 5.57 -11.85 -36.88
CA MET A 144 5.60 -12.66 -35.66
C MET A 144 5.08 -14.08 -35.89
N ALA A 145 3.99 -14.27 -36.64
CA ALA A 145 3.49 -15.61 -37.00
C ALA A 145 4.52 -16.43 -37.79
N ASN A 146 5.24 -15.80 -38.74
CA ASN A 146 6.30 -16.48 -39.50
C ASN A 146 7.50 -16.86 -38.62
N ARG A 147 7.88 -16.00 -37.65
CA ARG A 147 8.95 -16.32 -36.68
C ARG A 147 8.60 -17.54 -35.81
N TYR A 148 7.34 -17.67 -35.39
CA TYR A 148 6.87 -18.87 -34.68
C TYR A 148 6.85 -20.12 -35.58
N ASN A 149 6.38 -20.01 -36.83
CA ASN A 149 6.38 -21.14 -37.77
C ASN A 149 7.81 -21.63 -38.10
N LEU A 150 8.81 -20.74 -38.17
CA LEU A 150 10.23 -21.12 -38.32
C LEU A 150 10.82 -21.86 -37.10
N SER A 151 10.15 -21.83 -35.94
CA SER A 151 10.60 -22.50 -34.71
C SER A 151 10.00 -23.89 -34.49
N SER A 152 9.24 -24.42 -35.47
CA SER A 152 8.39 -25.62 -35.31
C SER A 152 8.77 -26.78 -36.25
N GLU A 153 10.00 -27.29 -36.17
CA GLU A 153 10.38 -28.59 -36.76
C GLU A 153 10.21 -29.75 -35.75
N VAL A 154 8.96 -30.03 -35.37
CA VAL A 154 8.53 -31.21 -34.58
C VAL A 154 7.22 -31.73 -35.22
N PRO A 155 7.02 -33.05 -35.40
CA PRO A 155 6.22 -33.54 -36.54
C PRO A 155 4.70 -33.37 -36.46
N VAL A 156 4.11 -33.33 -37.65
CA VAL A 156 2.68 -33.14 -37.96
C VAL A 156 1.83 -34.36 -37.52
N PRO A 157 0.75 -34.17 -36.73
CA PRO A 157 -0.29 -35.18 -36.52
C PRO A 157 -1.09 -35.44 -37.81
N PRO A 158 -1.64 -36.65 -38.03
CA PRO A 158 -2.27 -37.02 -39.30
C PRO A 158 -3.50 -36.15 -39.61
N ALA A 159 -3.58 -35.67 -40.86
CA ALA A 159 -4.65 -34.82 -41.33
C ALA A 159 -5.98 -35.58 -41.49
N VAL A 160 -7.07 -35.02 -40.97
CA VAL A 160 -8.43 -35.44 -41.31
C VAL A 160 -8.81 -34.82 -42.66
N LEU A 161 -9.25 -35.65 -43.60
CA LEU A 161 -9.63 -35.22 -44.96
C LEU A 161 -10.99 -34.49 -44.96
N PRO A 162 -11.10 -33.32 -45.62
CA PRO A 162 -12.40 -32.83 -46.09
C PRO A 162 -12.82 -33.61 -47.35
N ALA A 163 -14.12 -33.92 -47.47
CA ALA A 163 -14.68 -34.49 -48.70
C ALA A 163 -14.85 -33.42 -49.79
N ASN A 164 -14.74 -33.83 -51.06
CA ASN A 164 -14.89 -32.93 -52.21
C ASN A 164 -16.37 -32.63 -52.54
N PRO A 165 -16.67 -31.50 -53.21
CA PRO A 165 -18.03 -31.01 -53.40
C PRO A 165 -18.75 -31.58 -54.64
N ALA A 166 -20.07 -31.48 -54.65
CA ALA A 166 -20.91 -31.55 -55.83
C ALA A 166 -22.12 -30.59 -55.70
N GLU A 167 -22.44 -29.91 -56.79
CA GLU A 167 -23.60 -29.05 -57.02
C GLU A 167 -24.20 -29.42 -58.39
N PRO A 168 -25.43 -29.01 -58.76
CA PRO A 168 -26.60 -28.63 -57.95
C PRO A 168 -27.85 -29.44 -58.39
N VAL A 169 -29.09 -28.99 -58.09
CA VAL A 169 -30.26 -28.87 -59.02
C VAL A 169 -31.60 -28.67 -58.26
N GLU A 170 -32.22 -27.51 -58.51
CA GLU A 170 -33.65 -27.16 -58.67
C GLU A 170 -34.80 -27.64 -57.73
N ASN A 171 -35.67 -26.66 -57.40
CA ASN A 171 -37.13 -26.72 -57.18
C ASN A 171 -37.68 -27.41 -55.89
N ASP A 172 -38.81 -27.00 -55.27
CA ASP A 172 -39.79 -25.94 -55.59
C ASP A 172 -40.60 -25.42 -54.36
N VAL A 173 -41.33 -24.30 -54.53
CA VAL A 173 -42.74 -23.96 -54.08
C VAL A 173 -43.35 -24.66 -52.83
N VAL A 174 -44.10 -24.05 -51.87
CA VAL A 174 -44.56 -22.66 -51.55
C VAL A 174 -45.33 -22.65 -50.19
N ALA A 175 -45.42 -21.48 -49.50
CA ALA A 175 -46.35 -21.16 -48.37
C ALA A 175 -46.30 -22.05 -47.08
N GLY A 176 -46.93 -21.70 -45.94
CA GLY A 176 -47.58 -20.46 -45.47
C GLY A 176 -48.63 -20.73 -44.37
N GLU A 177 -48.92 -19.73 -43.53
CA GLU A 177 -49.90 -19.74 -42.40
C GLU A 177 -49.52 -20.68 -41.21
N VAL A 178 -49.71 -20.43 -39.89
CA VAL A 178 -50.52 -19.56 -38.98
C VAL A 178 -51.51 -20.39 -38.13
N THR A 179 -51.80 -19.95 -36.89
CA THR A 179 -52.42 -20.67 -35.73
C THR A 179 -51.50 -21.73 -35.09
N GLU A 180 -51.31 -21.87 -33.76
CA GLU A 180 -52.06 -21.57 -32.51
C GLU A 180 -52.95 -22.73 -31.98
N GLU A 181 -52.71 -23.09 -30.70
CA GLU A 181 -53.56 -23.86 -29.76
C GLU A 181 -53.80 -25.37 -30.08
N GLU A 182 -53.94 -26.31 -29.13
CA GLU A 182 -53.99 -26.26 -27.65
C GLU A 182 -53.50 -27.60 -26.99
N GLU A 183 -53.73 -27.74 -25.67
CA GLU A 183 -53.58 -28.83 -24.65
C GLU A 183 -53.62 -30.34 -25.09
N GLU A 184 -53.33 -31.39 -24.29
CA GLU A 184 -53.30 -31.67 -22.82
C GLU A 184 -51.86 -31.84 -22.25
N GLU A 185 -51.45 -32.56 -21.17
CA GLU A 185 -52.02 -33.60 -20.27
C GLU A 185 -51.30 -33.59 -18.86
N GLU A 186 -51.40 -34.69 -18.09
CA GLU A 186 -51.01 -34.90 -16.67
C GLU A 186 -49.70 -35.71 -16.47
N ALA A 187 -49.12 -35.97 -15.28
CA ALA A 187 -49.08 -35.27 -13.98
C ALA A 187 -48.02 -35.92 -13.02
N SER A 188 -47.63 -35.18 -11.97
CA SER A 188 -46.93 -35.64 -10.75
C SER A 188 -45.45 -36.12 -10.92
N SER A 189 -44.63 -36.22 -9.87
CA SER A 189 -44.85 -35.99 -8.43
C SER A 189 -43.66 -35.26 -7.78
N ALA A 190 -43.87 -34.60 -6.64
CA ALA A 190 -42.85 -33.84 -5.92
C ALA A 190 -42.56 -34.42 -4.54
N ALA A 191 -41.29 -34.35 -4.10
CA ALA A 191 -40.91 -34.43 -2.69
C ALA A 191 -39.53 -33.79 -2.43
N GLN A 192 -39.49 -32.77 -1.57
CA GLN A 192 -38.37 -32.57 -0.64
C GLN A 192 -38.77 -33.25 0.70
N PRO A 193 -37.84 -33.51 1.62
CA PRO A 193 -37.62 -32.48 2.65
C PRO A 193 -36.19 -32.35 3.22
N ALA A 194 -35.86 -31.11 3.59
CA ALA A 194 -35.19 -30.65 4.82
C ALA A 194 -33.94 -31.33 5.44
N ALA A 195 -33.05 -30.44 5.88
CA ALA A 195 -32.15 -30.53 7.05
C ALA A 195 -31.00 -31.55 7.07
N ILE A 196 -29.78 -31.00 7.23
CA ILE A 196 -28.75 -31.44 8.18
C ILE A 196 -27.89 -30.22 8.53
N GLU A 197 -28.00 -29.75 9.77
CA GLU A 197 -26.93 -29.00 10.44
C GLU A 197 -26.02 -29.99 11.21
N THR A 198 -24.99 -29.49 11.88
CA THR A 198 -24.10 -30.25 12.79
C THR A 198 -23.18 -31.31 12.16
N GLN A 199 -22.20 -30.86 11.36
CA GLN A 199 -20.86 -31.47 11.35
C GLN A 199 -19.81 -30.54 10.73
N ASN A 200 -19.18 -29.67 11.56
CA ASN A 200 -18.00 -28.88 11.17
C ASN A 200 -17.13 -28.40 12.35
N SER A 201 -17.64 -28.35 13.58
CA SER A 201 -16.95 -27.78 14.76
C SER A 201 -15.83 -28.64 15.39
N VAL A 202 -15.38 -29.71 14.71
CA VAL A 202 -14.43 -30.70 15.26
C VAL A 202 -13.10 -30.73 14.50
N GLN A 203 -13.06 -30.49 13.19
CA GLN A 203 -11.83 -30.59 12.40
C GLN A 203 -10.90 -29.36 12.53
N GLU A 204 -11.41 -28.19 12.90
CA GLU A 204 -10.57 -26.98 13.08
C GLU A 204 -9.63 -27.05 14.30
N LYS A 205 -9.93 -27.89 15.30
CA LYS A 205 -9.12 -27.99 16.53
C LYS A 205 -7.84 -28.83 16.40
N GLN A 206 -7.67 -29.59 15.32
CA GLN A 206 -6.63 -30.61 15.22
C GLN A 206 -5.61 -30.37 14.09
N ASN A 207 -5.74 -29.25 13.36
CA ASN A 207 -4.89 -28.90 12.22
C ASN A 207 -3.92 -27.72 12.53
N CYS A 208 -3.67 -27.46 13.82
CA CYS A 208 -2.97 -26.27 14.31
C CYS A 208 -1.53 -26.53 14.81
N GLU A 209 -1.10 -27.79 14.93
CA GLU A 209 0.18 -28.15 15.57
C GLU A 209 1.25 -28.75 14.62
N GLU A 210 0.91 -29.09 13.37
CA GLU A 210 1.82 -29.77 12.42
C GLU A 210 2.33 -28.90 11.24
N ARG A 211 2.32 -27.56 11.35
CA ARG A 211 2.88 -26.67 10.30
C ARG A 211 3.93 -25.65 10.74
N GLU A 212 4.61 -25.91 11.86
CA GLU A 212 5.84 -25.20 12.24
C GLU A 212 7.11 -26.01 11.88
N LYS A 213 7.47 -26.01 10.58
CA LYS A 213 8.81 -26.35 10.03
C LYS A 213 8.83 -26.14 8.52
N GLU A 214 9.30 -24.97 8.07
CA GLU A 214 9.94 -24.74 6.74
C GLU A 214 10.33 -23.26 6.56
N VAL A 215 11.39 -22.82 7.24
CA VAL A 215 12.29 -21.74 6.75
C VAL A 215 13.69 -22.06 7.25
N GLU A 216 14.53 -22.70 6.42
CA GLU A 216 15.98 -22.70 6.67
C GLU A 216 16.56 -21.36 6.23
N VAL A 217 17.50 -20.82 7.02
CA VAL A 217 18.35 -19.70 6.63
C VAL A 217 19.80 -20.09 6.91
N ILE A 218 20.65 -19.89 5.90
CA ILE A 218 22.06 -20.26 5.88
C ILE A 218 22.80 -19.61 7.07
N LYS A 219 23.64 -20.40 7.76
CA LYS A 219 24.60 -19.93 8.74
C LYS A 219 26.02 -20.32 8.30
N GLU A 220 26.90 -19.34 8.14
CA GLU A 220 28.33 -19.62 8.04
C GLU A 220 28.95 -19.85 9.43
N PRO A 221 29.98 -20.73 9.55
CA PRO A 221 30.50 -21.14 10.85
C PRO A 221 31.65 -20.25 11.36
N VAL A 222 31.48 -19.67 12.56
CA VAL A 222 32.61 -19.11 13.33
C VAL A 222 33.46 -20.26 13.88
N LYS A 223 34.76 -20.24 13.58
CA LYS A 223 35.71 -21.25 14.08
C LYS A 223 36.01 -21.08 15.57
N THR A 224 35.85 -22.14 16.34
CA THR A 224 36.41 -22.26 17.69
C THR A 224 37.85 -22.73 17.66
N THR A 225 38.68 -22.19 18.56
CA THR A 225 39.97 -22.73 18.98
C THR A 225 40.01 -22.74 20.50
N ALA A 226 40.47 -23.82 21.12
CA ALA A 226 40.35 -24.04 22.57
C ALA A 226 41.69 -24.42 23.23
N ALA A 227 42.03 -23.71 24.31
CA ALA A 227 43.08 -23.98 25.29
C ALA A 227 42.97 -22.91 26.41
N LYS A 228 43.24 -23.15 27.70
CA LYS A 228 43.30 -24.38 28.54
C LYS A 228 43.29 -23.91 30.03
N GLU A 229 42.96 -24.80 30.97
CA GLU A 229 43.53 -24.97 32.35
C GLU A 229 44.18 -23.76 33.10
N GLU A 230 43.98 -23.51 34.41
CA GLU A 230 43.24 -24.24 35.49
C GLU A 230 42.90 -23.30 36.71
N PRO A 231 42.76 -23.66 38.02
CA PRO A 231 41.63 -23.15 38.84
C PRO A 231 41.99 -22.39 40.14
N ALA A 232 40.97 -21.91 40.88
CA ALA A 232 41.09 -21.51 42.29
C ALA A 232 39.78 -21.66 43.12
N GLU A 233 39.80 -22.67 44.00
CA GLU A 233 39.18 -22.76 45.35
C GLU A 233 37.68 -22.47 45.63
N GLN A 234 37.29 -22.79 46.88
CA GLN A 234 35.92 -22.91 47.38
C GLN A 234 35.70 -21.99 48.60
N THR A 235 34.48 -21.49 48.81
CA THR A 235 34.01 -21.16 50.17
C THR A 235 32.51 -21.41 50.30
N ARG A 236 32.11 -22.13 51.35
CA ARG A 236 30.71 -22.31 51.79
C ARG A 236 30.43 -21.42 53.00
N VAL A 237 29.25 -20.81 53.06
CA VAL A 237 28.49 -20.60 54.32
C VAL A 237 27.00 -20.87 54.03
N ALA A 238 26.23 -21.24 55.05
CA ALA A 238 24.86 -21.75 54.95
C ALA A 238 23.76 -20.67 55.07
N ALA A 239 22.51 -21.07 54.85
CA ALA A 239 21.30 -20.24 54.99
C ALA A 239 20.73 -20.22 56.42
N ALA A 240 19.91 -19.21 56.71
CA ALA A 240 19.02 -19.15 57.87
C ALA A 240 17.77 -18.29 57.56
N SER A 241 16.64 -18.63 58.20
CA SER A 241 15.34 -17.96 58.16
C SER A 241 14.55 -18.35 59.42
N PRO A 242 13.39 -17.74 59.75
CA PRO A 242 12.88 -16.38 59.45
C PRO A 242 12.56 -15.62 60.77
N GLU A 243 12.03 -14.38 60.70
CA GLU A 243 11.23 -13.81 61.80
C GLU A 243 10.19 -12.80 61.27
N LEU A 244 9.19 -12.43 62.09
CA LEU A 244 7.97 -11.73 61.68
C LEU A 244 8.02 -10.21 61.93
N VAL A 245 7.30 -9.44 61.09
CA VAL A 245 6.80 -8.09 61.40
C VAL A 245 5.33 -7.99 60.91
N THR A 246 4.57 -7.07 61.50
CA THR A 246 3.08 -7.04 61.54
C THR A 246 2.39 -6.25 60.43
N GLU A 247 1.07 -6.43 60.37
CA GLU A 247 0.09 -5.64 59.62
C GLU A 247 -0.05 -4.22 60.19
N GLU A 248 -0.28 -3.22 59.33
CA GLU A 248 -1.12 -2.03 59.59
C GLU A 248 -1.82 -1.63 58.26
N GLU A 249 -3.06 -1.17 58.32
CA GLU A 249 -3.87 -0.73 57.17
C GLU A 249 -4.02 0.80 57.16
N GLU A 250 -3.89 1.45 55.99
CA GLU A 250 -4.44 2.81 55.77
C GLU A 250 -5.07 2.91 54.36
N ASP A 251 -6.38 3.22 54.32
CA ASP A 251 -7.10 3.71 53.15
C ASP A 251 -6.73 5.19 52.87
N GLU A 252 -6.67 5.61 51.59
CA GLU A 252 -7.23 6.89 51.10
C GLU A 252 -7.07 7.08 49.56
N LYS A 253 -8.22 7.25 48.89
CA LYS A 253 -8.52 8.04 47.67
C LYS A 253 -7.61 8.03 46.42
N CYS A 254 -8.28 7.84 45.27
CA CYS A 254 -7.82 8.33 43.96
C CYS A 254 -7.74 9.88 43.89
N PRO A 255 -6.73 10.46 43.21
CA PRO A 255 -6.76 11.85 42.76
C PRO A 255 -7.65 11.98 41.52
N SER A 256 -8.53 12.99 41.51
CA SER A 256 -9.35 13.34 40.35
C SER A 256 -8.56 14.11 39.27
N SER A 257 -9.16 14.24 38.09
CA SER A 257 -8.60 14.97 36.95
C SER A 257 -8.27 16.43 37.29
N SER A 258 -7.04 16.84 36.96
CA SER A 258 -6.63 18.24 36.90
C SER A 258 -6.01 18.55 35.54
N SER A 259 -6.29 19.74 35.02
CA SER A 259 -5.98 20.12 33.64
C SER A 259 -4.50 20.47 33.45
N VAL A 260 -3.70 19.50 32.99
CA VAL A 260 -2.31 19.73 32.57
C VAL A 260 -2.29 20.06 31.07
N SER A 261 -1.69 21.21 30.71
CA SER A 261 -1.48 21.57 29.30
C SER A 261 -0.54 20.56 28.65
N SER A 262 -1.08 19.73 27.76
CA SER A 262 -0.40 18.55 27.22
C SER A 262 0.57 18.91 26.10
N SER A 263 1.74 19.44 26.47
CA SER A 263 2.91 19.54 25.58
C SER A 263 3.16 18.18 24.90
N SER A 264 3.36 18.18 23.58
CA SER A 264 3.81 16.99 22.85
C SER A 264 5.34 16.93 22.85
N GLN A 265 5.93 15.78 22.46
CA GLN A 265 7.39 15.70 22.24
C GLN A 265 7.90 16.61 21.09
N TRP A 266 7.01 17.31 20.39
CA TRP A 266 7.32 18.29 19.34
C TRP A 266 7.38 19.74 19.87
N ASP A 267 6.94 19.99 21.11
CA ASP A 267 6.79 21.33 21.68
C ASP A 267 7.83 21.68 22.77
N GLU A 268 8.51 20.69 23.36
CA GLU A 268 9.51 20.91 24.43
C GLU A 268 10.81 21.62 23.95
N GLY A 269 10.90 22.01 22.68
CA GLY A 269 12.07 22.70 22.11
C GLY A 269 12.12 24.22 22.34
N THR A 270 11.00 24.90 22.60
CA THR A 270 10.92 26.38 22.52
C THR A 270 11.26 27.11 23.82
N ALA A 271 12.32 26.72 24.52
CA ALA A 271 12.70 27.35 25.80
C ALA A 271 14.21 27.46 26.12
N ASN A 272 15.15 27.13 25.22
CA ASN A 272 16.56 27.60 25.30
C ASN A 272 17.42 27.27 24.05
N GLY A 273 17.72 28.29 23.24
CA GLY A 273 19.07 28.58 22.69
C GLY A 273 19.80 27.62 21.72
N GLU A 274 19.63 26.29 21.78
CA GLU A 274 20.51 25.33 21.09
C GLU A 274 19.71 24.29 20.28
N HIS A 275 19.39 24.61 19.02
CA HIS A 275 18.78 23.64 18.10
C HIS A 275 19.73 22.47 17.80
N LYS A 276 19.31 21.25 18.17
CA LYS A 276 19.69 20.00 17.50
C LYS A 276 18.54 19.48 16.63
N ASP A 277 17.96 20.36 15.82
CA ASP A 277 16.94 19.95 14.86
C ASP A 277 17.57 19.22 13.67
N GLY A 278 17.13 17.99 13.43
CA GLY A 278 17.37 17.28 12.17
C GLY A 278 16.45 17.72 11.03
N ALA A 279 15.47 18.60 11.33
CA ALA A 279 14.51 19.14 10.38
C ALA A 279 15.18 20.10 9.39
N VAL A 280 15.25 19.67 8.13
CA VAL A 280 15.90 20.40 7.03
C VAL A 280 14.89 21.01 6.08
N THR A 281 15.32 22.06 5.36
CA THR A 281 14.54 22.62 4.24
C THR A 281 14.39 21.62 3.11
N LEU A 282 13.48 21.91 2.17
CA LEU A 282 13.16 21.00 1.08
C LEU A 282 14.33 20.88 0.07
N GLU A 283 15.09 21.95 -0.12
CA GLU A 283 16.32 22.01 -0.92
C GLU A 283 17.44 21.16 -0.30
N GLU A 284 17.64 21.25 1.02
CA GLU A 284 18.57 20.43 1.78
C GLU A 284 18.13 18.95 1.78
N PHE A 285 16.83 18.68 1.89
CA PHE A 285 16.27 17.33 1.82
C PHE A 285 16.53 16.67 0.44
N ILE A 286 16.34 17.40 -0.66
CA ILE A 286 16.70 16.93 -2.00
C ILE A 286 18.21 16.66 -2.10
N SER A 287 19.03 17.56 -1.55
CA SER A 287 20.50 17.42 -1.55
C SER A 287 20.95 16.19 -0.76
N GLN A 288 20.35 15.91 0.40
CA GLN A 288 20.58 14.67 1.14
C GLN A 288 20.16 13.43 0.36
N LEU A 289 19.03 13.48 -0.36
CA LEU A 289 18.55 12.34 -1.15
C LEU A 289 19.44 12.05 -2.38
N GLN A 290 19.98 13.09 -3.02
CA GLN A 290 21.00 12.95 -4.07
C GLN A 290 22.29 12.30 -3.55
N VAL A 291 22.73 12.66 -2.34
CA VAL A 291 23.96 12.12 -1.73
C VAL A 291 23.77 10.71 -1.15
N LYS A 292 22.62 10.41 -0.52
CA LYS A 292 22.33 9.10 0.06
C LYS A 292 21.98 8.06 -1.02
N GLY A 293 21.17 8.42 -2.01
CA GLY A 293 20.53 7.47 -2.92
C GLY A 293 19.65 6.43 -2.19
N ARG A 294 19.16 5.43 -2.92
CA ARG A 294 18.43 4.28 -2.35
C ARG A 294 19.28 3.53 -1.31
N ARG A 295 20.54 3.25 -1.64
CA ARG A 295 21.47 2.49 -0.79
C ARG A 295 21.77 3.19 0.55
N GLY A 296 21.95 4.51 0.56
CA GLY A 296 22.15 5.27 1.80
C GLY A 296 20.90 5.34 2.67
N LEU A 297 19.70 5.37 2.08
CA LEU A 297 18.45 5.22 2.84
C LEU A 297 18.24 3.81 3.38
N TYR A 298 18.68 2.76 2.67
CA TYR A 298 18.69 1.39 3.17
C TYR A 298 19.67 1.23 4.35
N GLN A 299 20.83 1.87 4.29
CA GLN A 299 21.81 1.91 5.38
C GLN A 299 21.23 2.63 6.60
N GLU A 300 20.64 3.81 6.42
CA GLU A 300 19.96 4.55 7.48
C GLU A 300 18.80 3.76 8.11
N TYR A 301 17.97 3.10 7.30
CA TYR A 301 16.95 2.18 7.83
C TYR A 301 17.57 1.01 8.61
N SER A 302 18.74 0.52 8.21
CA SER A 302 19.45 -0.56 8.91
C SER A 302 19.96 -0.09 10.28
N GLU A 303 20.41 1.16 10.41
CA GLU A 303 20.71 1.79 11.70
C GLU A 303 19.46 1.90 12.59
N LEU A 304 18.33 2.37 12.03
CA LEU A 304 17.03 2.43 12.72
C LEU A 304 16.53 1.05 13.17
N LYS A 305 16.83 0.00 12.41
CA LYS A 305 16.49 -1.39 12.70
C LYS A 305 17.43 -2.03 13.73
N ALA A 306 18.70 -1.61 13.78
CA ALA A 306 19.70 -2.10 14.74
C ALA A 306 19.54 -1.52 16.15
N LYS A 307 18.92 -0.34 16.29
CA LYS A 307 18.54 0.22 17.59
C LYS A 307 17.55 -0.70 18.32
N SER A 308 17.93 -1.18 19.50
CA SER A 308 17.03 -1.90 20.42
C SER A 308 15.83 -1.04 20.83
N PRO A 309 14.62 -1.60 21.01
CA PRO A 309 13.47 -0.84 21.50
C PRO A 309 13.69 -0.36 22.94
N GLU A 310 13.63 0.95 23.17
CA GLU A 310 13.73 1.56 24.50
C GLU A 310 12.38 1.49 25.24
N GLY A 311 12.06 0.31 25.77
CA GLY A 311 10.84 0.07 26.53
C GLY A 311 10.60 -1.41 26.81
N THR A 312 9.56 -1.71 27.60
CA THR A 312 9.23 -3.08 28.02
C THR A 312 7.99 -3.65 27.31
N PHE A 313 7.84 -4.97 27.37
CA PHE A 313 6.74 -5.73 26.76
C PHE A 313 6.12 -6.73 27.75
N VAL A 314 6.15 -6.43 29.05
CA VAL A 314 5.74 -7.34 30.14
C VAL A 314 4.26 -7.64 30.06
N THR A 315 3.39 -6.62 29.96
CA THR A 315 1.94 -6.82 29.88
C THR A 315 1.55 -7.55 28.58
N ALA A 316 2.30 -7.34 27.50
CA ALA A 316 2.10 -8.05 26.24
C ALA A 316 2.52 -9.53 26.27
N ARG A 317 3.37 -9.93 27.25
CA ARG A 317 3.95 -11.28 27.38
C ARG A 317 3.29 -12.16 28.45
N VAL A 318 2.46 -11.62 29.36
CA VAL A 318 1.76 -12.47 30.34
C VAL A 318 0.86 -13.49 29.63
N LYS A 319 0.81 -14.73 30.16
CA LYS A 319 0.25 -15.90 29.47
C LYS A 319 -1.17 -15.69 28.89
N PRO A 320 -2.13 -15.02 29.57
CA PRO A 320 -3.46 -14.75 28.99
C PRO A 320 -3.40 -13.81 27.77
N ASN A 321 -2.61 -12.73 27.87
CA ASN A 321 -2.52 -11.68 26.85
C ASN A 321 -1.80 -12.13 25.57
N GLN A 322 -0.93 -13.14 25.67
CA GLN A 322 -0.27 -13.74 24.50
C GLN A 322 -1.28 -14.13 23.41
N CYS A 323 -2.45 -14.66 23.80
CA CYS A 323 -3.44 -15.11 22.84
C CYS A 323 -4.15 -13.96 22.11
N LYS A 324 -4.12 -12.74 22.65
CA LYS A 324 -4.67 -11.51 22.03
C LYS A 324 -3.70 -10.88 21.02
N ASN A 325 -2.44 -11.34 20.93
CA ASN A 325 -1.47 -10.90 19.92
C ASN A 325 -1.63 -11.68 18.61
N ARG A 326 -1.62 -11.00 17.46
CA ARG A 326 -1.63 -11.65 16.13
C ARG A 326 -0.28 -12.26 15.77
N TYR A 327 0.81 -11.70 16.30
CA TYR A 327 2.19 -12.14 16.09
C TYR A 327 2.91 -12.17 17.43
N THR A 328 3.75 -13.19 17.65
CA THR A 328 4.49 -13.38 18.91
C THR A 328 5.70 -12.45 19.03
N ASP A 329 6.20 -11.93 17.91
CA ASP A 329 7.31 -10.99 17.80
C ASP A 329 6.88 -9.50 17.74
N VAL A 330 5.63 -9.20 17.35
CA VAL A 330 5.11 -7.82 17.27
C VAL A 330 4.19 -7.50 18.44
N LEU A 331 4.80 -7.03 19.52
CA LEU A 331 4.16 -6.70 20.80
C LEU A 331 4.03 -5.17 20.99
N CYS A 332 3.02 -4.72 21.74
CA CYS A 332 2.92 -3.32 22.15
C CYS A 332 3.85 -3.03 23.34
N PHE A 333 4.48 -1.85 23.35
CA PHE A 333 5.22 -1.35 24.53
C PHE A 333 4.30 -1.12 25.72
N ASP A 334 4.77 -1.38 26.94
CA ASP A 334 3.97 -1.17 28.16
C ASP A 334 3.72 0.32 28.49
N HIS A 335 4.70 1.20 28.23
CA HIS A 335 4.65 2.63 28.64
C HIS A 335 3.72 3.51 27.79
N SER A 336 3.38 3.06 26.59
CA SER A 336 2.54 3.78 25.62
C SER A 336 1.32 2.97 25.17
N ARG A 337 1.06 1.80 25.77
CA ARG A 337 -0.09 0.97 25.38
C ARG A 337 -1.40 1.70 25.63
N VAL A 338 -2.40 1.41 24.81
CA VAL A 338 -3.78 1.73 25.21
C VAL A 338 -4.18 0.77 26.31
N ILE A 339 -4.62 1.32 27.44
CA ILE A 339 -5.16 0.55 28.57
C ILE A 339 -6.67 0.61 28.45
N LEU A 340 -7.30 -0.56 28.39
CA LEU A 340 -8.75 -0.67 28.46
C LEU A 340 -9.18 -0.71 29.94
N SER A 341 -10.39 -0.20 30.21
CA SER A 341 -11.01 -0.25 31.53
C SER A 341 -11.15 -1.71 32.01
N MET A 342 -10.98 -1.98 33.30
CA MET A 342 -11.17 -3.34 33.81
C MET A 342 -12.65 -3.74 33.75
N ARG A 343 -12.93 -4.99 33.35
CA ARG A 343 -14.26 -5.61 33.38
C ARG A 343 -14.18 -6.98 34.03
N ASN A 344 -15.25 -7.38 34.72
CA ASN A 344 -15.45 -8.71 35.30
C ASN A 344 -14.30 -9.20 36.22
N GLU A 345 -13.59 -8.27 36.89
CA GLU A 345 -12.42 -8.55 37.74
C GLU A 345 -11.26 -9.28 37.01
N ASP A 346 -11.23 -9.24 35.68
CA ASP A 346 -10.17 -9.80 34.85
C ASP A 346 -9.13 -8.74 34.47
N ASP A 347 -7.91 -8.82 35.01
CA ASP A 347 -6.76 -7.99 34.61
C ASP A 347 -6.49 -8.04 33.08
N CYS A 348 -6.80 -9.17 32.44
CA CYS A 348 -6.55 -9.40 31.01
C CYS A 348 -7.55 -8.64 30.12
N SER A 349 -8.67 -8.18 30.68
CA SER A 349 -9.62 -7.27 30.04
C SER A 349 -9.04 -5.87 29.80
N THR A 350 -7.94 -5.51 30.49
CA THR A 350 -7.26 -4.22 30.33
C THR A 350 -6.28 -4.17 29.14
N TYR A 351 -6.07 -5.30 28.44
CA TYR A 351 -5.04 -5.44 27.40
C TYR A 351 -5.59 -5.52 25.97
N ILE A 352 -5.05 -4.65 25.12
CA ILE A 352 -5.10 -4.73 23.66
C ILE A 352 -3.71 -4.40 23.08
N ASN A 353 -3.31 -5.07 21.98
CA ASN A 353 -2.04 -4.78 21.29
C ASN A 353 -2.15 -3.51 20.44
N ALA A 354 -2.17 -2.36 21.13
CA ALA A 354 -2.26 -1.03 20.56
C ALA A 354 -1.39 -0.06 21.37
N ASN A 355 -0.78 0.93 20.71
CA ASN A 355 -0.05 2.02 21.36
C ASN A 355 -0.57 3.38 20.90
N PHE A 356 -0.61 4.36 21.79
CA PHE A 356 -0.71 5.76 21.39
C PHE A 356 0.56 6.19 20.66
N VAL A 357 0.41 7.04 19.66
CA VAL A 357 1.52 7.66 18.90
C VAL A 357 1.19 9.14 18.70
N ASP A 358 2.18 10.00 18.94
CA ASP A 358 2.10 11.45 18.75
C ASP A 358 2.11 11.79 17.26
N GLY A 359 1.32 12.80 16.92
CA GLY A 359 1.38 13.47 15.63
C GLY A 359 2.16 14.79 15.75
N TYR A 360 2.44 15.41 14.61
CA TYR A 360 3.10 16.71 14.57
C TYR A 360 2.30 17.75 15.38
N ARG A 361 2.89 18.24 16.47
CA ARG A 361 2.28 19.11 17.51
C ARG A 361 0.96 18.58 18.10
N GLN A 362 0.81 17.25 18.21
CA GLN A 362 -0.40 16.64 18.78
C GLN A 362 -0.04 15.37 19.55
N LYS A 363 -0.03 15.45 20.89
CA LYS A 363 0.13 14.26 21.74
C LYS A 363 -1.02 13.27 21.49
N ASN A 364 -0.72 11.97 21.44
CA ASN A 364 -1.70 10.90 21.19
C ASN A 364 -2.57 11.12 19.91
N ALA A 365 -2.03 11.72 18.84
CA ALA A 365 -2.79 11.96 17.60
C ALA A 365 -3.31 10.68 16.94
N PHE A 366 -2.65 9.55 17.19
CA PHE A 366 -2.98 8.25 16.62
C PHE A 366 -3.01 7.16 17.67
N ILE A 367 -3.74 6.08 17.37
CA ILE A 367 -3.54 4.77 17.99
C ILE A 367 -3.06 3.81 16.91
N SER A 368 -1.85 3.28 17.08
CA SER A 368 -1.25 2.28 16.20
C SER A 368 -1.51 0.88 16.74
N THR A 369 -2.25 0.06 15.97
CA THR A 369 -2.74 -1.25 16.44
C THR A 369 -2.64 -2.33 15.35
N GLN A 370 -2.63 -3.61 15.78
CA GLN A 370 -2.70 -4.76 14.88
C GLN A 370 -4.07 -4.88 14.19
N GLY A 371 -4.18 -5.65 13.12
CA GLY A 371 -5.47 -6.01 12.54
C GLY A 371 -6.24 -6.93 13.50
N PRO A 372 -7.44 -6.57 14.00
CA PRO A 372 -8.14 -7.32 15.05
C PRO A 372 -8.28 -8.82 14.76
N LEU A 373 -8.14 -9.63 15.81
CA LEU A 373 -8.45 -11.06 15.81
C LEU A 373 -9.92 -11.25 16.21
N PRO A 374 -10.60 -12.36 15.85
CA PRO A 374 -11.98 -12.61 16.28
C PRO A 374 -12.20 -12.46 17.79
N LYS A 375 -11.27 -12.98 18.60
CA LYS A 375 -11.29 -12.87 20.07
C LYS A 375 -10.95 -11.47 20.63
N THR A 376 -10.66 -10.49 19.77
CA THR A 376 -10.33 -9.10 20.13
C THR A 376 -11.17 -8.09 19.36
N TYR A 377 -12.29 -8.50 18.74
CA TYR A 377 -13.21 -7.55 18.10
C TYR A 377 -13.86 -6.64 19.15
N THR A 378 -14.32 -7.22 20.26
CA THR A 378 -14.90 -6.51 21.39
C THR A 378 -13.88 -5.56 22.02
N ASP A 379 -12.68 -6.03 22.36
CA ASP A 379 -11.58 -5.18 22.85
C ASP A 379 -11.25 -4.02 21.89
N PHE A 380 -11.30 -4.23 20.57
CA PHE A 380 -11.07 -3.17 19.59
C PHE A 380 -12.20 -2.13 19.59
N TRP A 381 -13.47 -2.54 19.62
CA TRP A 381 -14.58 -1.57 19.68
C TRP A 381 -14.71 -0.89 21.05
N ARG A 382 -14.33 -1.57 22.13
CA ARG A 382 -14.09 -0.96 23.45
C ARG A 382 -13.03 0.14 23.35
N MET A 383 -11.89 -0.12 22.70
CA MET A 383 -10.85 0.88 22.47
C MET A 383 -11.38 2.12 21.71
N ILE A 384 -12.17 1.91 20.65
CA ILE A 384 -12.82 2.99 19.89
C ILE A 384 -13.77 3.81 20.79
N TRP A 385 -14.57 3.13 21.61
CA TRP A 385 -15.54 3.77 22.51
C TRP A 385 -14.88 4.56 23.65
N GLU A 386 -13.97 3.92 24.38
CA GLU A 386 -13.29 4.47 25.55
C GLU A 386 -12.39 5.65 25.17
N GLN A 387 -11.78 5.64 23.98
CA GLN A 387 -10.92 6.72 23.46
C GLN A 387 -11.64 7.73 22.55
N ARG A 388 -12.98 7.61 22.39
CA ARG A 388 -13.83 8.46 21.54
C ARG A 388 -13.37 8.58 20.07
N CYS A 389 -12.70 7.57 19.54
CA CYS A 389 -12.14 7.60 18.19
C CYS A 389 -13.26 7.62 17.12
N ALA A 390 -13.32 8.66 16.28
CA ALA A 390 -14.32 8.76 15.22
C ALA A 390 -13.83 8.36 13.82
N VAL A 391 -12.52 8.14 13.63
CA VAL A 391 -11.93 7.71 12.35
C VAL A 391 -11.04 6.48 12.54
N ILE A 392 -11.26 5.49 11.69
CA ILE A 392 -10.46 4.26 11.61
C ILE A 392 -9.84 4.17 10.22
N VAL A 393 -8.53 3.90 10.16
CA VAL A 393 -7.73 3.81 8.93
C VAL A 393 -7.17 2.39 8.80
N MET A 394 -7.74 1.62 7.87
CA MET A 394 -7.34 0.24 7.58
C MET A 394 -6.45 0.20 6.33
N THR A 395 -5.18 -0.14 6.48
CA THR A 395 -4.19 -0.16 5.38
C THR A 395 -3.93 -1.58 4.80
N THR A 396 -4.91 -2.47 4.87
CA THR A 396 -4.77 -3.88 4.47
C THR A 396 -6.13 -4.46 4.06
N ARG A 397 -6.13 -5.54 3.29
CA ARG A 397 -7.33 -6.38 3.09
C ARG A 397 -7.44 -7.39 4.24
N THR A 398 -8.60 -8.00 4.47
CA THR A 398 -8.73 -9.06 5.49
C THR A 398 -7.85 -10.27 5.17
N PHE A 399 -7.76 -10.63 3.88
CA PHE A 399 -6.83 -11.63 3.34
C PHE A 399 -5.95 -11.03 2.23
N GLU A 400 -4.66 -11.36 2.25
CA GLU A 400 -3.70 -11.04 1.18
C GLU A 400 -2.87 -12.30 0.89
N ARG A 401 -2.78 -12.70 -0.39
CA ARG A 401 -2.22 -14.00 -0.85
C ARG A 401 -2.62 -15.23 -0.01
N GLY A 402 -3.90 -15.37 0.31
CA GLY A 402 -4.42 -16.51 1.09
C GLY A 402 -4.00 -16.52 2.57
N ARG A 403 -3.32 -15.49 3.07
CA ARG A 403 -2.99 -15.34 4.51
C ARG A 403 -3.88 -14.28 5.13
N GLY A 404 -4.51 -14.60 6.27
CA GLY A 404 -5.32 -13.65 7.04
C GLY A 404 -4.46 -12.55 7.65
N LYS A 405 -4.68 -11.31 7.22
CA LYS A 405 -4.01 -10.09 7.71
C LYS A 405 -4.82 -9.39 8.79
N CYS A 406 -6.14 -9.36 8.64
CA CYS A 406 -7.08 -8.74 9.56
C CYS A 406 -8.37 -9.56 9.62
N GLY A 407 -9.00 -9.65 10.79
CA GLY A 407 -10.36 -10.17 10.90
C GLY A 407 -11.39 -9.20 10.33
N GLN A 408 -12.56 -9.71 9.96
CA GLN A 408 -13.73 -8.93 9.57
C GLN A 408 -14.43 -8.44 10.85
N TYR A 409 -13.91 -7.36 11.45
CA TYR A 409 -14.38 -6.83 12.74
C TYR A 409 -15.56 -5.84 12.64
N TRP A 410 -16.03 -5.57 11.42
CA TRP A 410 -17.20 -4.74 11.11
C TRP A 410 -18.13 -5.50 10.15
N PRO A 411 -19.42 -5.12 10.01
CA PRO A 411 -20.35 -5.85 9.15
C PRO A 411 -19.88 -5.80 7.67
N PRO A 412 -19.78 -6.95 6.97
CA PRO A 412 -19.31 -6.98 5.58
C PRO A 412 -20.37 -6.54 4.54
N GLY A 413 -21.64 -6.48 4.95
CA GLY A 413 -22.79 -6.27 4.08
C GLY A 413 -22.98 -4.85 3.57
N GLU A 414 -24.19 -4.59 3.06
CA GLU A 414 -24.66 -3.29 2.60
C GLU A 414 -25.30 -2.48 3.76
N PRO A 415 -25.66 -1.19 3.56
CA PRO A 415 -26.32 -0.40 4.60
C PRO A 415 -27.53 -1.09 5.24
N GLY A 416 -27.60 -1.00 6.58
CA GLY A 416 -28.52 -1.77 7.43
C GLY A 416 -27.95 -3.08 7.98
N ALA A 417 -26.86 -3.62 7.41
CA ALA A 417 -26.18 -4.78 7.99
C ALA A 417 -25.52 -4.41 9.33
N SER A 418 -25.67 -5.29 10.33
CA SER A 418 -25.07 -5.10 11.66
C SER A 418 -24.42 -6.37 12.20
N ILE A 419 -23.55 -6.20 13.20
CA ILE A 419 -23.00 -7.25 14.05
C ILE A 419 -23.16 -6.84 15.52
N GLU A 420 -23.31 -7.83 16.40
CA GLU A 420 -23.40 -7.65 17.85
C GLU A 420 -22.24 -8.40 18.52
N LEU A 421 -21.61 -7.79 19.52
CA LEU A 421 -20.37 -8.27 20.14
C LEU A 421 -20.52 -8.31 21.66
N GLU A 422 -20.55 -9.52 22.23
CA GLU A 422 -20.60 -9.81 23.68
C GLU A 422 -21.70 -9.01 24.42
N ASP A 423 -22.84 -8.81 23.75
CA ASP A 423 -23.98 -7.97 24.17
C ASP A 423 -23.64 -6.51 24.55
N LEU A 424 -22.39 -6.09 24.37
CA LEU A 424 -21.83 -4.80 24.78
C LEU A 424 -21.92 -3.74 23.67
N PHE A 425 -21.66 -4.14 22.43
CA PHE A 425 -21.73 -3.26 21.26
C PHE A 425 -22.53 -3.85 20.11
N LYS A 426 -23.30 -2.98 19.46
CA LYS A 426 -23.84 -3.21 18.13
C LYS A 426 -23.17 -2.27 17.13
N ILE A 427 -22.67 -2.81 16.03
CA ILE A 427 -22.04 -2.04 14.95
C ILE A 427 -22.89 -2.20 13.69
N THR A 428 -23.38 -1.08 13.15
CA THR A 428 -24.29 -1.05 11.98
C THR A 428 -23.67 -0.25 10.84
N VAL A 429 -23.79 -0.73 9.59
CA VAL A 429 -23.40 0.03 8.40
C VAL A 429 -24.50 1.05 8.07
N LEU A 430 -24.16 2.33 8.11
CA LEU A 430 -25.05 3.43 7.72
C LEU A 430 -24.88 3.78 6.24
N ALA A 431 -23.65 3.79 5.74
CA ALA A 431 -23.32 4.08 4.34
C ALA A 431 -22.03 3.35 3.92
N LYS A 432 -21.88 3.10 2.62
CA LYS A 432 -20.75 2.38 2.03
C LYS A 432 -20.48 2.96 0.64
N ASP A 433 -19.28 3.49 0.43
CA ASP A 433 -18.91 4.27 -0.75
C ASP A 433 -17.54 3.81 -1.29
N PRO A 434 -17.52 2.88 -2.26
CA PRO A 434 -16.28 2.35 -2.85
C PRO A 434 -15.67 3.35 -3.85
N LYS A 435 -14.43 3.76 -3.58
CA LYS A 435 -13.59 4.57 -4.48
C LYS A 435 -12.55 3.67 -5.17
N PRO A 436 -11.78 4.18 -6.17
CA PRO A 436 -10.75 3.38 -6.83
C PRO A 436 -9.67 2.87 -5.87
N ASP A 437 -9.20 3.72 -4.95
CA ASP A 437 -8.04 3.44 -4.09
C ASP A 437 -8.38 3.12 -2.63
N TYR A 438 -9.64 3.29 -2.24
CA TYR A 438 -10.12 3.02 -0.88
C TYR A 438 -11.63 2.76 -0.85
N VAL A 439 -12.13 2.19 0.24
CA VAL A 439 -13.57 2.12 0.56
C VAL A 439 -13.82 2.96 1.81
N GLU A 440 -14.82 3.85 1.74
CA GLU A 440 -15.36 4.52 2.91
C GLU A 440 -16.61 3.78 3.39
N THR A 441 -16.67 3.46 4.68
CA THR A 441 -17.85 2.90 5.33
C THR A 441 -18.20 3.77 6.53
N GLN A 442 -19.39 4.38 6.53
CA GLN A 442 -19.89 5.05 7.73
C GLN A 442 -20.58 4.02 8.62
N LEU A 443 -20.14 3.94 9.86
CA LEU A 443 -20.64 3.01 10.86
C LEU A 443 -21.37 3.77 11.97
N GLU A 444 -22.38 3.14 12.54
CA GLU A 444 -22.88 3.43 13.87
C GLU A 444 -22.25 2.42 14.85
N LEU A 445 -21.75 2.92 15.97
CA LEU A 445 -21.31 2.15 17.13
C LEU A 445 -22.28 2.47 18.26
N TYR A 446 -23.20 1.55 18.56
CA TYR A 446 -24.14 1.65 19.66
C TYR A 446 -23.62 0.85 20.86
N ASN A 447 -23.56 1.49 22.02
CA ASN A 447 -23.18 0.86 23.29
C ASN A 447 -24.44 0.42 24.04
N CYS A 448 -24.58 -0.88 24.30
CA CYS A 448 -25.78 -1.46 24.91
C CYS A 448 -25.95 -1.13 26.39
N GLU A 449 -24.85 -0.87 27.12
CA GLU A 449 -24.86 -0.56 28.56
C GLU A 449 -25.27 0.89 28.84
N SER A 450 -24.76 1.84 28.04
CA SER A 450 -25.04 3.28 28.18
C SER A 450 -26.18 3.78 27.29
N GLN A 451 -26.64 2.97 26.34
CA GLN A 451 -27.67 3.30 25.35
C GLN A 451 -27.33 4.51 24.47
N GLU A 452 -26.03 4.80 24.29
CA GLU A 452 -25.51 5.84 23.41
C GLU A 452 -25.11 5.27 22.04
N SER A 453 -25.43 5.99 20.94
CA SER A 453 -24.85 5.78 19.61
C SER A 453 -23.75 6.80 19.32
N ARG A 454 -22.68 6.39 18.63
CA ARG A 454 -21.65 7.28 18.06
C ARG A 454 -21.38 6.89 16.61
N SER A 455 -21.13 7.87 15.74
CA SER A 455 -20.82 7.61 14.33
C SER A 455 -19.30 7.52 14.12
N VAL A 456 -18.86 6.55 13.33
CA VAL A 456 -17.44 6.24 13.10
C VAL A 456 -17.20 6.06 11.59
N SER A 457 -16.25 6.81 11.04
CA SER A 457 -15.83 6.72 9.64
C SER A 457 -14.71 5.68 9.49
N HIS A 458 -15.01 4.53 8.87
CA HIS A 458 -14.03 3.48 8.60
C HIS A 458 -13.52 3.59 7.15
N LEU A 459 -12.23 3.90 7.00
CA LEU A 459 -11.55 4.17 5.74
C LEU A 459 -10.54 3.05 5.43
N GLN A 460 -10.87 2.18 4.47
CA GLN A 460 -10.00 1.06 4.07
C GLN A 460 -9.26 1.38 2.77
N PHE A 461 -7.94 1.59 2.84
CA PHE A 461 -7.09 1.76 1.66
C PHE A 461 -6.87 0.42 0.95
N THR A 462 -7.26 0.33 -0.32
CA THR A 462 -7.28 -0.90 -1.12
C THR A 462 -6.15 -0.98 -2.16
N SER A 463 -5.55 0.15 -2.53
CA SER A 463 -4.46 0.25 -3.52
C SER A 463 -3.04 -0.02 -2.99
N TRP A 464 -2.86 -0.49 -1.74
CA TRP A 464 -1.53 -0.95 -1.32
C TRP A 464 -1.24 -2.33 -1.95
N PRO A 465 -0.14 -2.51 -2.71
CA PRO A 465 0.18 -3.79 -3.35
C PRO A 465 0.60 -4.88 -2.34
N ASP A 466 0.23 -6.14 -2.61
CA ASP A 466 0.59 -7.25 -1.73
C ASP A 466 2.11 -7.35 -1.50
N TYR A 467 2.92 -7.04 -2.52
CA TYR A 467 4.39 -6.93 -2.46
C TYR A 467 4.84 -5.47 -2.31
N GLY A 468 5.83 -5.21 -1.45
CA GLY A 468 6.53 -3.93 -1.37
C GLY A 468 5.67 -2.72 -0.97
N VAL A 469 5.83 -1.64 -1.73
CA VAL A 469 5.21 -0.32 -1.57
C VAL A 469 4.53 0.09 -2.89
N PRO A 470 3.59 1.04 -2.91
CA PRO A 470 3.05 1.59 -4.14
C PRO A 470 4.14 2.25 -5.02
N ASP A 471 4.05 2.11 -6.34
CA ASP A 471 4.97 2.72 -7.32
C ASP A 471 4.84 4.26 -7.44
N SER A 472 3.88 4.84 -6.73
CA SER A 472 3.68 6.28 -6.52
C SER A 472 2.85 6.53 -5.26
N ALA A 473 3.14 7.64 -4.58
CA ALA A 473 2.42 8.09 -3.40
C ALA A 473 1.07 8.75 -3.69
N LEU A 474 0.74 9.12 -4.94
CA LEU A 474 -0.46 9.88 -5.31
C LEU A 474 -1.75 9.41 -4.61
N ALA A 475 -2.05 8.11 -4.66
CA ALA A 475 -3.23 7.51 -4.04
C ALA A 475 -3.21 7.61 -2.50
N MET A 476 -2.04 7.40 -1.88
CA MET A 476 -1.85 7.51 -0.43
C MET A 476 -1.98 8.96 0.06
N LEU A 477 -1.46 9.92 -0.71
CA LEU A 477 -1.54 11.35 -0.41
C LEU A 477 -2.98 11.88 -0.51
N ALA A 478 -3.73 11.44 -1.53
CA ALA A 478 -5.16 11.73 -1.65
C ALA A 478 -5.95 11.11 -0.49
N PHE A 479 -5.67 9.85 -0.15
CA PHE A 479 -6.30 9.15 0.96
C PHE A 479 -6.02 9.80 2.33
N ARG A 480 -4.79 10.26 2.61
CA ARG A 480 -4.47 11.08 3.81
C ARG A 480 -5.36 12.32 3.87
N GLY A 481 -5.56 13.00 2.73
CA GLY A 481 -6.44 14.17 2.63
C GLY A 481 -7.86 13.85 3.12
N VAL A 482 -8.44 12.76 2.62
CA VAL A 482 -9.78 12.28 3.03
C VAL A 482 -9.82 11.89 4.51
N VAL A 483 -8.81 11.19 5.03
CA VAL A 483 -8.71 10.87 6.47
C VAL A 483 -8.73 12.14 7.33
N ARG A 484 -7.97 13.17 6.95
CA ARG A 484 -7.92 14.44 7.69
C ARG A 484 -9.20 15.27 7.53
N GLU A 485 -9.86 15.23 6.38
CA GLU A 485 -11.18 15.83 6.19
C GLU A 485 -12.24 15.16 7.08
N LYS A 486 -12.30 13.82 7.10
CA LYS A 486 -13.25 13.05 7.91
C LYS A 486 -13.05 13.26 9.40
N GLN A 487 -11.79 13.36 9.86
CA GLN A 487 -11.47 13.74 11.23
C GLN A 487 -12.01 15.14 11.55
N ALA A 488 -11.76 16.14 10.71
CA ALA A 488 -12.23 17.51 10.93
C ALA A 488 -13.76 17.61 10.94
N GLN A 489 -14.44 16.89 10.04
CA GLN A 489 -15.90 16.77 10.02
C GLN A 489 -16.43 16.17 11.32
N ALA A 490 -15.88 15.02 11.76
CA ALA A 490 -16.33 14.34 12.97
C ALA A 490 -16.11 15.19 14.24
N VAL A 491 -14.96 15.87 14.36
CA VAL A 491 -14.66 16.76 15.50
C VAL A 491 -15.61 17.94 15.57
N ALA A 492 -16.02 18.49 14.42
CA ALA A 492 -17.00 19.57 14.35
C ALA A 492 -18.43 19.12 14.72
N SER A 493 -18.72 17.81 14.70
CA SER A 493 -20.03 17.22 15.02
C SER A 493 -20.02 16.30 16.25
N MET A 494 -18.98 16.35 17.10
CA MET A 494 -18.91 15.55 18.32
C MET A 494 -19.82 16.12 19.41
N GLU A 495 -20.65 15.27 20.00
CA GLU A 495 -21.39 15.58 21.23
C GLU A 495 -21.11 14.50 22.31
N PRO A 496 -20.83 14.90 23.57
CA PRO A 496 -20.51 16.27 23.98
C PRO A 496 -19.25 16.77 23.27
N LYS A 497 -19.22 18.07 22.95
CA LYS A 497 -18.10 18.73 22.25
C LYS A 497 -16.74 18.31 22.81
N TRP A 498 -15.84 17.93 21.90
CA TRP A 498 -14.46 17.56 22.21
C TRP A 498 -13.69 18.71 22.90
N ASP A 499 -13.08 18.38 24.03
CA ASP A 499 -12.38 19.26 24.97
C ASP A 499 -10.85 19.08 24.98
N GLY A 500 -10.34 18.05 24.31
CA GLY A 500 -8.92 17.82 24.09
C GLY A 500 -8.31 18.64 22.94
N HIS A 501 -7.27 18.09 22.31
CA HIS A 501 -6.55 18.78 21.23
C HIS A 501 -7.46 19.16 20.05
N PRO A 502 -7.37 20.38 19.45
CA PRO A 502 -8.32 20.86 18.43
C PRO A 502 -8.37 20.04 17.12
N LEU A 503 -7.39 19.16 16.87
CA LEU A 503 -7.43 18.18 15.77
C LEU A 503 -8.15 16.86 16.13
N GLY A 504 -8.82 16.80 17.29
CA GLY A 504 -9.69 15.71 17.72
C GLY A 504 -9.05 14.62 18.57
N PRO A 505 -9.85 13.60 18.93
CA PRO A 505 -9.39 12.35 19.55
C PRO A 505 -8.50 11.54 18.60
N PRO A 506 -7.82 10.49 19.09
CA PRO A 506 -6.87 9.72 18.29
C PRO A 506 -7.50 9.11 17.04
N ILE A 507 -6.81 9.19 15.90
CA ILE A 507 -7.16 8.42 14.70
C ILE A 507 -6.60 7.00 14.86
N VAL A 508 -7.44 5.97 14.79
CA VAL A 508 -6.94 4.59 14.85
C VAL A 508 -6.39 4.18 13.50
N VAL A 509 -5.11 3.80 13.43
CA VAL A 509 -4.44 3.39 12.19
C VAL A 509 -3.93 1.95 12.36
N HIS A 510 -4.37 1.05 11.49
CA HIS A 510 -3.99 -0.36 11.56
C HIS A 510 -3.62 -0.96 10.20
N CYS A 511 -2.89 -2.07 10.26
CA CYS A 511 -2.55 -2.91 9.13
C CYS A 511 -2.71 -4.38 9.55
N SER A 512 -1.82 -5.27 9.11
CA SER A 512 -1.70 -6.62 9.66
C SER A 512 -1.15 -6.58 11.11
N ALA A 513 0.02 -5.97 11.31
CA ALA A 513 0.77 -6.00 12.58
C ALA A 513 0.83 -4.65 13.34
N GLY A 514 0.29 -3.58 12.77
CA GLY A 514 0.33 -2.24 13.37
C GLY A 514 1.73 -1.61 13.42
N ILE A 515 2.59 -1.90 12.43
CA ILE A 515 3.97 -1.37 12.38
C ILE A 515 4.41 -0.89 10.98
N GLY A 516 4.27 -1.71 9.93
CA GLY A 516 4.78 -1.39 8.58
C GLY A 516 3.96 -0.30 7.87
N ARG A 517 2.86 -0.69 7.21
CA ARG A 517 1.97 0.25 6.49
C ARG A 517 1.38 1.33 7.42
N THR A 518 1.03 0.96 8.65
CA THR A 518 0.60 1.88 9.72
C THR A 518 1.66 2.94 10.02
N GLY A 519 2.90 2.54 10.30
CA GLY A 519 4.00 3.47 10.55
C GLY A 519 4.30 4.34 9.33
N THR A 520 4.12 3.80 8.12
CA THR A 520 4.27 4.58 6.87
C THR A 520 3.23 5.69 6.80
N PHE A 521 1.93 5.37 6.99
CA PHE A 521 0.86 6.36 6.98
C PHE A 521 1.07 7.47 8.03
N ILE A 522 1.45 7.09 9.25
CA ILE A 522 1.71 8.04 10.35
C ILE A 522 2.95 8.91 10.03
N THR A 523 4.05 8.32 9.55
CA THR A 523 5.27 9.06 9.15
C THR A 523 4.95 10.10 8.07
N LEU A 524 4.20 9.70 7.04
CA LEU A 524 3.77 10.61 5.98
C LEU A 524 2.92 11.75 6.53
N ASP A 525 1.92 11.47 7.35
CA ASP A 525 1.06 12.53 7.88
C ASP A 525 1.84 13.56 8.70
N ILE A 526 2.73 13.10 9.60
CA ILE A 526 3.56 13.93 10.47
C ILE A 526 4.53 14.79 9.64
N CYS A 527 5.31 14.18 8.75
CA CYS A 527 6.27 14.90 7.92
C CYS A 527 5.58 15.89 6.96
N ILE A 528 4.41 15.54 6.43
CA ILE A 528 3.64 16.45 5.58
C ILE A 528 3.07 17.61 6.41
N LYS A 529 2.57 17.39 7.64
CA LYS A 529 2.16 18.49 8.52
C LYS A 529 3.33 19.44 8.83
N GLN A 530 4.52 18.90 9.13
CA GLN A 530 5.71 19.73 9.35
C GLN A 530 6.07 20.55 8.10
N LEU A 531 5.99 19.95 6.91
CA LEU A 531 6.24 20.65 5.64
C LEU A 531 5.17 21.72 5.35
N GLU A 532 3.89 21.44 5.66
CA GLU A 532 2.76 22.37 5.52
C GLU A 532 2.82 23.55 6.52
N GLU A 533 3.41 23.38 7.71
CA GLU A 533 3.50 24.41 8.76
C GLU A 533 4.87 25.15 8.84
N GLU A 534 6.00 24.49 8.58
CA GLU A 534 7.37 25.04 8.79
C GLU A 534 8.24 25.11 7.53
N GLY A 535 7.81 24.52 6.41
CA GLY A 535 8.63 24.36 5.20
C GLY A 535 9.82 23.40 5.39
N ARG A 536 9.78 22.53 6.41
CA ARG A 536 10.85 21.58 6.77
C ARG A 536 10.35 20.14 6.91
N VAL A 537 11.28 19.20 6.86
CA VAL A 537 11.02 17.76 7.07
C VAL A 537 12.15 17.09 7.85
N ASP A 538 11.79 16.15 8.75
CA ASP A 538 12.71 15.16 9.31
C ASP A 538 12.08 13.77 9.31
N VAL A 539 12.33 12.98 8.27
CA VAL A 539 11.81 11.59 8.19
C VAL A 539 12.49 10.68 9.21
N ARG A 540 13.79 10.89 9.49
CA ARG A 540 14.56 10.02 10.37
C ARG A 540 14.08 10.16 11.81
N SER A 541 14.09 11.36 12.36
CA SER A 541 13.65 11.61 13.74
C SER A 541 12.14 11.38 13.90
N THR A 542 11.33 11.59 12.85
CA THR A 542 9.92 11.17 12.87
C THR A 542 9.79 9.65 13.06
N VAL A 543 10.52 8.86 12.28
CA VAL A 543 10.50 7.39 12.43
C VAL A 543 11.11 6.94 13.76
N GLU A 544 12.13 7.61 14.29
CA GLU A 544 12.69 7.33 15.62
C GLU A 544 11.66 7.62 16.74
N ARG A 545 10.95 8.76 16.70
CA ARG A 545 9.87 9.11 17.64
C ARG A 545 8.69 8.13 17.56
N ILE A 546 8.24 7.77 16.35
CA ILE A 546 7.20 6.74 16.19
C ILE A 546 7.68 5.39 16.74
N ARG A 547 8.96 5.04 16.58
CA ARG A 547 9.54 3.78 17.07
C ARG A 547 9.73 3.70 18.58
N SER A 548 9.84 4.82 19.31
CA SER A 548 9.84 4.84 20.79
C SER A 548 8.42 4.76 21.39
N GLN A 549 7.39 5.11 20.61
CA GLN A 549 5.98 4.98 21.02
C GLN A 549 5.33 3.67 20.55
N ARG A 550 5.64 3.19 19.34
CA ARG A 550 5.23 1.89 18.78
C ARG A 550 6.46 1.19 18.22
N ALA A 551 6.98 0.23 18.99
CA ALA A 551 8.14 -0.59 18.63
C ALA A 551 8.05 -1.14 17.19
N PHE A 552 9.20 -1.19 16.51
CA PHE A 552 9.36 -1.75 15.15
C PHE A 552 8.55 -1.08 14.02
N SER A 553 7.96 0.10 14.25
CA SER A 553 7.29 0.90 13.21
C SER A 553 8.22 1.23 12.04
N ILE A 554 7.69 1.15 10.80
CA ILE A 554 8.46 0.92 9.56
C ILE A 554 9.21 -0.42 9.61
N GLN A 555 8.78 -1.38 8.80
CA GLN A 555 9.23 -2.78 8.88
C GLN A 555 10.20 -3.18 7.75
N MET A 556 10.15 -2.49 6.61
CA MET A 556 10.96 -2.77 5.42
C MET A 556 11.70 -1.51 4.93
N PRO A 557 12.91 -1.62 4.34
CA PRO A 557 13.63 -0.47 3.80
C PRO A 557 12.83 0.26 2.70
N ASP A 558 12.07 -0.47 1.88
CA ASP A 558 11.19 0.13 0.87
C ASP A 558 10.16 1.09 1.48
N GLN A 559 9.64 0.80 2.68
CA GLN A 559 8.69 1.68 3.38
C GLN A 559 9.37 2.97 3.86
N TYR A 560 10.64 2.88 4.26
CA TYR A 560 11.44 4.05 4.63
C TYR A 560 11.79 4.92 3.41
N VAL A 561 12.17 4.30 2.29
CA VAL A 561 12.40 5.00 1.01
C VAL A 561 11.11 5.63 0.48
N PHE A 562 9.98 4.92 0.53
CA PHE A 562 8.68 5.44 0.14
C PHE A 562 8.27 6.67 0.95
N CYS A 563 8.57 6.74 2.26
CA CYS A 563 8.34 7.95 3.05
C CYS A 563 9.06 9.18 2.49
N HIS A 564 10.28 9.01 1.96
CA HIS A 564 11.05 10.11 1.37
C HIS A 564 10.53 10.51 -0.01
N LEU A 565 10.29 9.54 -0.90
CA LEU A 565 9.81 9.80 -2.26
C LEU A 565 8.39 10.42 -2.26
N ALA A 566 7.53 9.97 -1.34
CA ALA A 566 6.18 10.51 -1.18
C ALA A 566 6.15 11.98 -0.75
N LEU A 567 7.13 12.46 0.03
CA LEU A 567 7.26 13.88 0.38
C LEU A 567 7.63 14.73 -0.83
N LEU A 568 8.49 14.20 -1.73
CA LEU A 568 8.81 14.85 -2.99
C LEU A 568 7.60 14.87 -3.94
N GLU A 569 6.85 13.76 -4.06
CA GLU A 569 5.60 13.73 -4.82
C GLU A 569 4.57 14.73 -4.27
N PHE A 570 4.41 14.82 -2.94
CA PHE A 570 3.54 15.78 -2.28
C PHE A 570 3.96 17.23 -2.59
N ALA A 571 5.24 17.56 -2.46
CA ALA A 571 5.75 18.89 -2.74
C ALA A 571 5.59 19.28 -4.23
N LEU A 572 5.79 18.32 -5.15
CA LEU A 572 5.55 18.51 -6.58
C LEU A 572 4.07 18.70 -6.92
N LEU A 573 3.15 18.01 -6.21
CA LEU A 573 1.71 18.19 -6.31
C LEU A 573 1.25 19.56 -5.80
N ARG A 574 1.74 19.98 -4.63
CA ARG A 574 1.41 21.28 -4.01
C ARG A 574 2.02 22.47 -4.74
N GLY A 575 2.96 22.23 -5.67
CA GLY A 575 3.69 23.29 -6.37
C GLY A 575 4.80 23.96 -5.55
N LEU A 576 5.14 23.38 -4.39
CA LEU A 576 6.30 23.79 -3.58
C LEU A 576 7.61 23.54 -4.34
N LEU A 577 7.62 22.57 -5.27
CA LEU A 577 8.74 22.28 -6.17
C LEU A 577 8.36 22.44 -7.63
N GLN A 578 9.27 23.03 -8.41
CA GLN A 578 9.13 23.16 -9.87
C GLN A 578 9.63 21.94 -10.65
N ASP A 579 10.58 21.20 -10.08
CA ASP A 579 11.20 20.01 -10.64
C ASP A 579 11.98 19.31 -9.51
N VAL A 580 12.33 18.03 -9.67
CA VAL A 580 13.25 17.33 -8.77
C VAL A 580 14.18 16.44 -9.58
N ALA A 581 15.49 16.63 -9.36
CA ALA A 581 16.53 15.83 -9.98
C ALA A 581 17.08 14.82 -8.96
N LEU A 582 16.63 13.56 -9.04
CA LEU A 582 17.23 12.43 -8.32
C LEU A 582 18.08 11.58 -9.26
N ASP A 583 19.07 12.19 -9.91
CA ASP A 583 20.05 11.46 -10.72
C ASP A 583 20.87 10.51 -9.84
N GLY A 584 21.14 9.31 -10.34
CA GLY A 584 21.89 8.29 -9.61
C GLY A 584 21.15 7.55 -8.49
N PHE A 585 19.92 7.95 -8.12
CA PHE A 585 19.24 7.44 -6.92
C PHE A 585 19.04 5.91 -6.90
N ASP A 586 18.78 5.31 -8.06
CA ASP A 586 18.67 3.84 -8.26
C ASP A 586 19.95 3.22 -8.88
N ASP A 587 20.99 4.00 -9.20
CA ASP A 587 22.13 3.57 -10.05
C ASP A 587 23.31 2.97 -9.26
N ASP A 588 23.07 2.55 -8.02
CA ASP A 588 24.00 1.78 -7.18
C ASP A 588 23.64 0.28 -7.13
N ASP A 589 22.37 -0.11 -7.35
CA ASP A 589 21.94 -1.52 -7.31
C ASP A 589 22.54 -2.37 -8.47
N ASP A 590 22.95 -1.74 -9.58
CA ASP A 590 23.51 -2.40 -10.77
C ASP A 590 25.03 -2.71 -10.65
N ARG A 591 25.75 -2.25 -9.62
CA ARG A 591 27.23 -2.21 -9.62
C ARG A 591 27.94 -3.43 -9.03
N ASP A 592 27.35 -4.07 -8.03
CA ASP A 592 27.98 -5.23 -7.34
C ASP A 592 27.89 -6.54 -8.17
N GLY A 593 27.52 -6.45 -9.45
CA GLY A 593 27.25 -7.60 -10.34
C GLY A 593 28.25 -7.84 -11.47
N SER A 594 29.30 -7.01 -11.64
CA SER A 594 30.25 -7.13 -12.77
C SER A 594 31.71 -7.39 -12.40
N ASP A 595 32.16 -6.98 -11.22
CA ASP A 595 33.60 -6.89 -10.91
C ASP A 595 34.11 -8.15 -10.18
N SER A 596 33.92 -9.31 -10.80
CA SER A 596 34.51 -10.60 -10.37
C SER A 596 34.84 -11.51 -11.56
N GLU A 597 35.93 -11.19 -12.27
CA GLU A 597 36.72 -12.12 -13.11
C GLU A 597 38.11 -12.35 -12.48
#